data_AF-A0A9E5Z708-F1
#
_entry.id   AF-A0A9E5Z708-F1
#
_cell.length_a   1.000
_cell.length_b   1.000
_cell.length_c   1.000
_cell.angle_alpha   90.00
_cell.angle_beta   90.00
_cell.angle_gamma   90.00
#
_symmetry.space_group_name_H-M   'P 1'
#
loop_
_entity.id
_entity.type
_entity.pdbx_description
1 polymer ?
#
loop_
_entity_poly.entity_id
_entity_poly.type
_entity_poly.pdbx_seq_one_letter_code
_entity_poly.pdbx_strand_id
1 'polypeptide(L)'
;MDYDWHVPIENESTIIQILDDYFSNPENIPSGITYNLYRMMFNGSSDVTHTFQVIGAIDDLNETSNFPRNADFSLMLEKIRNHMEPRGRYAGRGDISTGKPNQDNIEYLMLDHVENSAKRNAAALALWATNKQSNYRAIGTVISGREDGITHYTLVERSNLKDLLGSDPNVTKEESMAWDKYLKDRGEMKEIKTMTRKLAKSWN
;
A
#
# COMPACT_ATOMS: atom_id res chain seq x y z
N MET A 1 0.66 -0.57 -8.29
CA MET A 1 -0.41 -1.49 -8.74
C MET A 1 -0.54 -2.56 -7.70
N ASP A 2 -1.75 -2.85 -7.25
CA ASP A 2 -2.00 -3.81 -6.17
C ASP A 2 -2.93 -4.91 -6.70
N TYR A 3 -2.58 -6.16 -6.40
CA TYR A 3 -3.32 -7.36 -6.74
C TYR A 3 -3.70 -8.07 -5.44
N ASP A 4 -4.99 -8.12 -5.16
CA ASP A 4 -5.51 -8.68 -3.91
C ASP A 4 -5.86 -10.15 -4.08
N TRP A 5 -5.40 -10.96 -3.12
CA TRP A 5 -5.50 -12.41 -3.13
C TRP A 5 -6.13 -12.92 -1.84
N HIS A 6 -6.88 -14.01 -1.97
CA HIS A 6 -7.17 -14.92 -0.87
C HIS A 6 -6.22 -16.12 -0.96
N VAL A 7 -5.22 -16.13 -0.08
CA VAL A 7 -4.28 -17.24 0.11
C VAL A 7 -4.66 -17.97 1.41
N PRO A 8 -4.99 -19.27 1.37
CA PRO A 8 -5.11 -20.10 2.57
C PRO A 8 -3.83 -20.07 3.39
N ILE A 9 -3.93 -20.11 4.72
CA ILE A 9 -2.78 -19.91 5.61
C ILE A 9 -1.69 -20.96 5.40
N GLU A 10 -2.08 -22.19 5.10
CA GLU A 10 -1.19 -23.32 4.79
C GLU A 10 -0.39 -23.12 3.49
N ASN A 11 -0.85 -22.23 2.60
CA ASN A 11 -0.23 -21.95 1.32
C ASN A 11 0.67 -20.71 1.34
N GLU A 12 0.72 -19.93 2.42
CA GLU A 12 1.50 -18.68 2.50
C GLU A 12 2.99 -18.92 2.17
N SER A 13 3.61 -19.90 2.83
CA SER A 13 5.02 -20.25 2.57
C SER A 13 5.26 -20.76 1.14
N THR A 14 4.29 -21.48 0.57
CA THR A 14 4.38 -21.96 -0.82
C THR A 14 4.32 -20.81 -1.82
N ILE A 15 3.43 -19.84 -1.62
CA ILE A 15 3.35 -18.64 -2.47
C ILE A 15 4.66 -17.86 -2.42
N ILE A 16 5.21 -17.65 -1.22
CA ILE A 16 6.50 -16.96 -1.05
C ILE A 16 7.61 -17.71 -1.79
N GLN A 17 7.70 -19.04 -1.66
CA GLN A 17 8.71 -19.83 -2.36
C GLN A 17 8.57 -19.75 -3.88
N ILE A 18 7.35 -19.81 -4.43
CA ILE A 18 7.13 -19.70 -5.87
C ILE A 18 7.58 -18.33 -6.40
N LEU A 19 7.27 -17.26 -5.67
CA LEU A 19 7.70 -15.91 -6.02
C LEU A 19 9.22 -15.76 -5.90
N ASP A 20 9.82 -16.34 -4.85
CA ASP A 20 11.28 -16.36 -4.64
C ASP A 20 12.03 -17.08 -5.76
N ASP A 21 11.57 -18.28 -6.14
CA ASP A 21 12.18 -19.07 -7.20
C ASP A 21 12.23 -18.28 -8.52
N TYR A 22 11.24 -17.41 -8.77
CA TYR A 22 11.19 -16.60 -9.97
C TYR A 22 12.00 -15.29 -9.83
N PHE A 23 11.76 -14.51 -8.78
CA PHE A 23 12.35 -13.18 -8.60
C PHE A 23 13.75 -13.17 -8.02
N SER A 24 14.29 -14.31 -7.55
CA SER A 24 15.71 -14.42 -7.18
C SER A 24 16.66 -14.31 -8.38
N ASN A 25 16.16 -14.47 -9.61
CA ASN A 25 16.89 -14.09 -10.81
C ASN A 25 16.66 -12.59 -11.11
N PRO A 26 17.70 -11.73 -11.02
CA PRO A 26 17.56 -10.29 -11.26
C PRO A 26 17.04 -9.95 -12.67
N GLU A 27 17.27 -10.81 -13.67
CA GLU A 27 16.75 -10.59 -15.03
C GLU A 27 15.22 -10.67 -15.11
N ASN A 28 14.57 -11.27 -14.11
CA ASN A 28 13.12 -11.34 -13.98
C ASN A 28 12.51 -10.11 -13.27
N ILE A 29 13.34 -9.18 -12.80
CA ILE A 29 12.91 -7.92 -12.19
C ILE A 29 13.27 -6.78 -13.14
N PRO A 30 12.27 -6.13 -13.80
CA PRO A 30 12.56 -4.96 -14.61
C PRO A 30 13.20 -3.85 -13.78
N SER A 31 14.13 -3.11 -14.38
CA SER A 31 14.80 -1.98 -13.72
C SER A 31 13.78 -0.98 -13.18
N GLY A 32 13.99 -0.50 -11.96
CA GLY A 32 13.13 0.50 -11.31
C GLY A 32 11.83 -0.07 -10.73
N ILE A 33 11.59 -1.38 -10.85
CA ILE A 33 10.42 -2.05 -10.29
C ILE A 33 10.75 -2.72 -8.97
N THR A 34 9.83 -2.60 -8.01
CA THR A 34 9.83 -3.39 -6.79
C THR A 34 8.52 -4.15 -6.69
N TYR A 35 8.64 -5.44 -6.37
CA TYR A 35 7.54 -6.32 -6.04
C TYR A 35 7.47 -6.52 -4.53
N ASN A 36 6.28 -6.38 -3.96
CA ASN A 36 6.04 -6.57 -2.53
C ASN A 36 4.90 -7.55 -2.34
N LEU A 37 5.07 -8.54 -1.47
CA LEU A 37 3.97 -9.32 -0.94
C LEU A 37 3.66 -8.83 0.47
N TYR A 38 2.45 -8.31 0.66
CA TYR A 38 1.93 -7.93 1.95
C TYR A 38 0.96 -8.97 2.47
N ARG A 39 1.02 -9.25 3.78
CA ARG A 39 0.01 -10.01 4.52
C ARG A 39 -0.92 -9.06 5.26
N MET A 40 -2.22 -9.25 5.13
CA MET A 40 -3.21 -8.49 5.86
C MET A 40 -3.21 -8.87 7.34
N MET A 41 -3.25 -7.86 8.21
CA MET A 41 -3.44 -8.01 9.65
C MET A 41 -4.89 -7.73 10.04
N PHE A 42 -5.46 -6.65 9.49
CA PHE A 42 -6.85 -6.23 9.73
C PHE A 42 -7.43 -5.70 8.42
N ASN A 43 -8.59 -6.22 7.98
CA ASN A 43 -9.18 -5.83 6.69
C ASN A 43 -10.73 -5.77 6.72
N GLY A 44 -11.30 -5.56 7.90
CA GLY A 44 -12.75 -5.49 8.10
C GLY A 44 -13.45 -6.78 7.67
N SER A 45 -14.49 -6.64 6.84
CA SER A 45 -15.29 -7.75 6.30
C SER A 45 -14.72 -8.36 5.01
N SER A 46 -13.58 -7.88 4.52
CA SER A 46 -12.93 -8.42 3.33
C SER A 46 -12.27 -9.77 3.65
N ASP A 47 -12.34 -10.72 2.71
CA ASP A 47 -11.64 -12.00 2.80
C ASP A 47 -10.24 -11.97 2.15
N VAL A 48 -9.78 -10.81 1.68
CA VAL A 48 -8.42 -10.62 1.15
C VAL A 48 -7.41 -10.86 2.28
N THR A 49 -6.50 -11.81 2.07
CA THR A 49 -5.43 -12.14 3.02
C THR A 49 -4.07 -11.57 2.61
N HIS A 50 -3.87 -11.31 1.31
CA HIS A 50 -2.60 -10.79 0.78
C HIS A 50 -2.83 -9.74 -0.31
N THR A 51 -1.87 -8.82 -0.41
CA THR A 51 -1.77 -7.90 -1.55
C THR A 51 -0.39 -8.06 -2.16
N PHE A 52 -0.33 -8.44 -3.42
CA PHE A 52 0.89 -8.38 -4.21
C PHE A 52 0.95 -7.03 -4.93
N GLN A 53 1.94 -6.24 -4.57
CA GLN A 53 2.09 -4.87 -5.01
C GLN A 53 3.30 -4.74 -5.94
N VAL A 54 3.11 -3.98 -7.01
CA VAL A 54 4.15 -3.58 -7.97
C VAL A 54 4.26 -2.06 -7.93
N ILE A 55 5.44 -1.54 -7.58
CA ILE A 55 5.73 -0.11 -7.53
C ILE A 55 6.95 0.22 -8.39
N GLY A 56 6.98 1.44 -8.92
CA GLY A 56 8.05 1.97 -9.75
C GLY A 56 7.68 3.35 -10.27
N ALA A 57 8.58 4.00 -11.00
CA ALA A 57 8.22 5.19 -11.75
C ALA A 57 7.21 4.82 -12.85
N ILE A 58 6.43 5.80 -13.32
CA ILE A 58 5.39 5.51 -14.34
C ILE A 58 6.00 4.96 -15.63
N ASP A 59 7.19 5.43 -16.00
CA ASP A 59 7.91 4.95 -17.19
C ASP A 59 8.36 3.49 -17.00
N ASP A 60 8.94 3.15 -15.84
CA ASP A 60 9.33 1.76 -15.52
C ASP A 60 8.10 0.83 -15.48
N LEU A 61 7.00 1.29 -14.86
CA LEU A 61 5.75 0.53 -14.81
C LEU A 61 5.15 0.35 -16.21
N ASN A 62 5.28 1.34 -17.10
CA ASN A 62 4.84 1.21 -18.49
C ASN A 62 5.59 0.06 -19.19
N GLU A 63 6.89 -0.08 -18.94
CA GLU A 63 7.67 -1.20 -19.49
C GLU A 63 7.21 -2.56 -18.97
N THR A 64 6.62 -2.66 -17.76
CA THR A 64 6.04 -3.93 -17.28
C THR A 64 4.88 -4.43 -18.15
N SER A 65 4.17 -3.53 -18.84
CA SER A 65 3.10 -3.91 -19.78
C SER A 65 3.65 -4.52 -21.09
N ASN A 66 4.91 -4.21 -21.42
CA ASN A 66 5.64 -4.74 -22.56
C ASN A 66 6.60 -5.87 -22.20
N PHE A 67 6.73 -6.20 -20.90
CA PHE A 67 7.70 -7.19 -20.44
C PHE A 67 7.40 -8.57 -21.05
N PRO A 68 8.40 -9.26 -21.64
CA PRO A 68 8.18 -10.54 -22.28
C PRO A 68 7.66 -11.56 -21.26
N ARG A 69 6.42 -12.01 -21.43
CA ARG A 69 5.87 -13.15 -20.67
C ARG A 69 6.52 -14.43 -21.17
N ASN A 70 7.72 -14.73 -20.67
CA ASN A 70 8.45 -15.95 -20.99
C ASN A 70 7.79 -17.18 -20.33
N ALA A 71 8.32 -18.36 -20.63
CA ALA A 71 7.79 -19.62 -20.10
C ALA A 71 7.83 -19.65 -18.57
N ASP A 72 8.91 -19.15 -17.97
CA ASP A 72 9.09 -19.13 -16.51
C ASP A 72 8.08 -18.24 -15.81
N PHE A 73 7.79 -17.06 -16.37
CA PHE A 73 6.75 -16.16 -15.86
C PHE A 73 5.38 -16.83 -15.89
N SER A 74 5.07 -17.49 -17.01
CA SER A 74 3.79 -18.19 -17.19
C SER A 74 3.65 -19.34 -16.19
N LEU A 75 4.71 -20.13 -16.00
CA LEU A 75 4.76 -21.22 -15.04
C LEU A 75 4.63 -20.72 -13.60
N MET A 76 5.30 -19.61 -13.24
CA MET A 76 5.16 -18.98 -11.93
C MET A 76 3.71 -18.56 -11.66
N LEU A 77 3.06 -17.89 -12.62
CA LEU A 77 1.65 -17.52 -12.49
C LEU A 77 0.72 -18.73 -12.34
N GLU A 78 0.94 -19.81 -13.10
CA GLU A 78 0.14 -21.04 -12.96
C GLU A 78 0.32 -21.69 -11.60
N LYS A 79 1.56 -21.78 -11.10
CA LYS A 79 1.84 -22.30 -9.76
C LYS A 79 1.13 -21.48 -8.69
N ILE A 80 1.21 -20.15 -8.74
CA ILE A 80 0.52 -19.26 -7.80
C ILE A 80 -0.99 -19.50 -7.81
N ARG A 81 -1.61 -19.58 -8.99
CA ARG A 81 -3.07 -19.78 -9.14
C ARG A 81 -3.59 -21.08 -8.53
N ASN A 82 -2.74 -22.10 -8.37
CA ASN A 82 -3.13 -23.34 -7.70
C ASN A 82 -3.19 -23.22 -6.17
N HIS A 83 -2.68 -22.13 -5.62
CA HIS A 83 -2.53 -21.93 -4.17
C HIS A 83 -3.26 -20.69 -3.64
N MET A 84 -3.94 -19.92 -4.51
CA MET A 84 -4.67 -18.71 -4.12
C MET A 84 -5.83 -18.41 -5.06
N GLU A 85 -6.79 -17.63 -4.58
CA GLU A 85 -7.86 -17.07 -5.39
C GLU A 85 -7.69 -15.55 -5.58
N PRO A 86 -7.85 -15.01 -6.79
CA PRO A 86 -7.84 -13.56 -6.98
C PRO A 86 -9.11 -12.93 -6.39
N ARG A 87 -8.97 -11.74 -5.82
CA ARG A 87 -10.09 -10.95 -5.25
C ARG A 87 -10.26 -9.59 -5.90
N GLY A 88 -9.16 -8.93 -6.23
CA GLY A 88 -9.21 -7.58 -6.78
C GLY A 88 -7.91 -7.17 -7.43
N ARG A 89 -7.97 -6.09 -8.20
CA ARG A 89 -6.78 -5.41 -8.71
C ARG A 89 -7.08 -3.94 -8.87
N TYR A 90 -6.21 -3.08 -8.38
CA TYR A 90 -6.33 -1.65 -8.56
C TYR A 90 -4.97 -1.01 -8.82
N ALA A 91 -5.00 0.13 -9.49
CA ALA A 91 -3.83 0.91 -9.81
C ALA A 91 -4.05 2.37 -9.46
N GLY A 92 -2.99 3.02 -9.03
CA GLY A 92 -3.00 4.40 -8.59
C GLY A 92 -1.62 5.01 -8.69
N ARG A 93 -1.50 6.23 -8.18
CA ARG A 93 -0.23 6.95 -8.08
C ARG A 93 -0.09 7.58 -6.70
N GLY A 94 1.14 7.74 -6.23
CA GLY A 94 1.44 8.62 -5.11
C GLY A 94 1.37 10.08 -5.55
N ASP A 95 0.77 10.93 -4.73
CA ASP A 95 0.70 12.37 -4.98
C ASP A 95 1.73 13.12 -4.11
N ILE A 96 1.80 12.80 -2.82
CA ILE A 96 2.77 13.38 -1.87
C ILE A 96 3.23 12.32 -0.86
N SER A 97 4.45 12.42 -0.36
CA SER A 97 4.96 11.56 0.72
C SER A 97 6.00 12.26 1.58
N THR A 98 6.27 11.71 2.76
CA THR A 98 7.34 12.16 3.67
C THR A 98 7.86 10.98 4.48
N GLY A 99 9.05 11.12 5.07
CA GLY A 99 9.76 10.03 5.74
C GLY A 99 10.42 9.05 4.76
N LYS A 100 10.98 7.97 5.30
CA LYS A 100 11.57 6.86 4.53
C LYS A 100 10.80 5.58 4.84
N PRO A 101 10.35 4.82 3.82
CA PRO A 101 9.71 3.53 4.05
C PRO A 101 10.60 2.59 4.86
N ASN A 102 9.99 1.80 5.75
CA ASN A 102 10.68 0.79 6.54
C ASN A 102 9.94 -0.55 6.42
N GLN A 103 10.65 -1.55 5.91
CA GLN A 103 10.13 -2.89 5.65
C GLN A 103 9.67 -3.63 6.92
N ASP A 104 10.19 -3.28 8.10
CA ASP A 104 9.78 -3.88 9.37
C ASP A 104 8.49 -3.27 9.95
N ASN A 105 8.12 -2.07 9.48
CA ASN A 105 6.93 -1.36 9.95
C ASN A 105 5.64 -2.02 9.45
N ILE A 106 4.56 -1.74 10.16
CA ILE A 106 3.19 -2.04 9.77
C ILE A 106 2.68 -0.88 8.92
N GLU A 107 2.04 -1.19 7.79
CA GLU A 107 1.35 -0.20 6.97
C GLU A 107 -0.13 -0.14 7.36
N TYR A 108 -0.59 1.06 7.74
CA TYR A 108 -2.00 1.38 7.91
C TYR A 108 -2.48 2.20 6.71
N LEU A 109 -3.45 1.67 5.98
CA LEU A 109 -4.03 2.30 4.80
C LEU A 109 -5.46 2.72 5.10
N MET A 110 -5.76 3.98 4.87
CA MET A 110 -7.12 4.51 4.76
C MET A 110 -7.44 4.69 3.28
N LEU A 111 -8.59 4.17 2.86
CA LEU A 111 -9.11 4.32 1.51
C LEU A 111 -10.36 5.19 1.58
N ASP A 112 -10.29 6.32 0.89
CA ASP A 112 -11.19 7.45 1.08
C ASP A 112 -11.88 7.86 -0.22
N HIS A 113 -13.06 8.45 -0.06
CA HIS A 113 -13.61 9.40 -1.02
C HIS A 113 -13.11 10.80 -0.70
N VAL A 114 -12.53 11.49 -1.69
CA VAL A 114 -12.04 12.87 -1.55
C VAL A 114 -12.56 13.71 -2.71
N GLU A 115 -13.30 14.75 -2.38
CA GLU A 115 -13.88 15.68 -3.36
C GLU A 115 -12.83 16.62 -3.97
N ASN A 116 -11.88 17.09 -3.15
CA ASN A 116 -10.84 18.01 -3.57
C ASN A 116 -9.45 17.57 -3.10
N SER A 117 -8.77 16.79 -3.94
CA SER A 117 -7.45 16.23 -3.64
C SER A 117 -6.37 17.30 -3.47
N ALA A 118 -6.42 18.39 -4.22
CA ALA A 118 -5.47 19.50 -4.08
C ALA A 118 -5.56 20.15 -2.69
N LYS A 119 -6.78 20.40 -2.20
CA LYS A 119 -7.02 20.96 -0.87
C LYS A 119 -6.57 19.99 0.23
N ARG A 120 -6.89 18.70 0.12
CA ARG A 120 -6.42 17.64 1.03
C ARG A 120 -4.89 17.61 1.09
N ASN A 121 -4.23 17.56 -0.06
CA ASN A 121 -2.78 17.41 -0.15
C ASN A 121 -2.06 18.64 0.43
N ALA A 122 -2.56 19.86 0.16
CA ALA A 122 -2.03 21.08 0.76
C ALA A 122 -2.17 21.09 2.29
N ALA A 123 -3.34 20.69 2.82
CA ALA A 123 -3.56 20.59 4.25
C ALA A 123 -2.66 19.53 4.91
N ALA A 124 -2.46 18.37 4.25
CA ALA A 124 -1.58 17.31 4.73
C ALA A 124 -0.11 17.77 4.79
N LEU A 125 0.39 18.47 3.76
CA LEU A 125 1.74 19.02 3.78
C LEU A 125 1.94 20.03 4.91
N ALA A 126 0.94 20.88 5.19
CA ALA A 126 0.99 21.82 6.31
C ALA A 126 1.03 21.10 7.67
N LEU A 127 0.25 20.01 7.82
CA LEU A 127 0.30 19.15 8.99
C LEU A 127 1.68 18.49 9.16
N TRP A 128 2.23 17.91 8.10
CA TRP A 128 3.52 17.20 8.17
C TRP A 128 4.71 18.14 8.39
N ALA A 129 4.60 19.41 8.00
CA ALA A 129 5.62 20.42 8.27
C ALA A 129 5.74 20.75 9.76
N THR A 130 4.64 20.66 10.51
CA THR A 130 4.55 20.99 11.94
C THR A 130 4.66 19.77 12.84
N ASN A 131 4.16 18.61 12.38
CA ASN A 131 4.27 17.32 13.04
C ASN A 131 5.19 16.38 12.23
N LYS A 132 6.50 16.53 12.44
CA LYS A 132 7.52 15.69 11.81
C LYS A 132 7.56 14.32 12.48
N GLN A 133 6.65 13.43 12.11
CA GLN A 133 6.81 12.03 12.47
C GLN A 133 7.96 11.40 11.67
N SER A 134 8.67 10.47 12.30
CA SER A 134 9.80 9.74 11.70
C SER A 134 9.36 8.74 10.62
N ASN A 135 8.15 8.20 10.75
CA ASN A 135 7.67 7.10 9.92
C ASN A 135 7.16 7.59 8.57
N TYR A 136 7.24 6.70 7.58
CA TYR A 136 6.77 7.00 6.23
C TYR A 136 5.27 7.27 6.20
N ARG A 137 4.90 8.26 5.38
CA ARG A 137 3.52 8.59 5.06
C ARG A 137 3.42 8.87 3.58
N ALA A 138 2.34 8.39 2.97
CA ALA A 138 2.02 8.69 1.59
C ALA A 138 0.54 9.00 1.44
N ILE A 139 0.23 9.91 0.54
CA ILE A 139 -1.12 10.16 0.07
C ILE A 139 -1.10 10.00 -1.44
N GLY A 140 -2.10 9.33 -1.98
CA GLY A 140 -2.21 9.13 -3.41
C GLY A 140 -3.63 9.02 -3.91
N THR A 141 -3.73 8.79 -5.21
CA THR A 141 -4.96 8.68 -5.97
C THR A 141 -5.09 7.27 -6.51
N VAL A 142 -6.26 6.64 -6.32
CA VAL A 142 -6.61 5.38 -6.98
C VAL A 142 -7.20 5.75 -8.34
N ILE A 143 -6.74 5.16 -9.43
CA ILE A 143 -7.10 5.56 -10.80
C ILE A 143 -7.96 4.50 -11.48
N SER A 144 -7.57 3.23 -11.38
CA SER A 144 -8.21 2.12 -12.10
C SER A 144 -8.52 0.96 -11.15
N GLY A 145 -9.57 0.20 -11.45
CA GLY A 145 -10.02 -0.92 -10.61
C GLY A 145 -10.61 -0.51 -9.27
N ARG A 146 -11.20 0.69 -9.19
CA ARG A 146 -11.79 1.24 -7.95
C ARG A 146 -12.98 0.39 -7.50
N GLU A 147 -13.03 0.08 -6.21
CA GLU A 147 -14.29 -0.24 -5.56
C GLU A 147 -15.15 1.03 -5.44
N ASP A 148 -16.46 0.86 -5.30
CA ASP A 148 -17.40 1.98 -5.29
C ASP A 148 -17.06 2.99 -4.19
N GLY A 149 -17.06 4.27 -4.56
CA GLY A 149 -16.71 5.39 -3.67
C GLY A 149 -15.22 5.61 -3.39
N ILE A 150 -14.31 4.66 -3.66
CA ILE A 150 -12.88 4.84 -3.37
C ILE A 150 -12.22 5.69 -4.47
N THR A 151 -11.64 6.84 -4.10
CA THR A 151 -10.91 7.70 -5.03
C THR A 151 -9.45 7.88 -4.65
N HIS A 152 -9.10 7.76 -3.38
CA HIS A 152 -7.75 8.04 -2.88
C HIS A 152 -7.34 7.11 -1.74
N TYR A 153 -6.05 7.13 -1.42
CA TYR A 153 -5.51 6.45 -0.26
C TYR A 153 -4.65 7.38 0.59
N THR A 154 -4.57 7.07 1.87
CA THR A 154 -3.58 7.59 2.82
C THR A 154 -2.90 6.40 3.48
N LEU A 155 -1.59 6.30 3.34
CA LEU A 155 -0.74 5.28 3.95
C LEU A 155 0.08 5.90 5.07
N VAL A 156 0.11 5.23 6.21
CA VAL A 156 0.91 5.62 7.37
C VAL A 156 1.61 4.40 7.94
N GLU A 157 2.92 4.48 8.12
CA GLU A 157 3.69 3.43 8.78
C GLU A 157 3.66 3.56 10.32
N ARG A 158 3.57 2.42 10.99
CA ARG A 158 3.62 2.25 12.45
C ARG A 158 4.68 1.23 12.81
N SER A 159 5.48 1.50 13.83
CA SER A 159 6.61 0.63 14.16
C SER A 159 6.19 -0.69 14.81
N ASN A 160 5.00 -0.72 15.41
CA ASN A 160 4.44 -1.91 16.03
C ASN A 160 2.93 -1.75 16.26
N LEU A 161 2.27 -2.80 16.77
CA LEU A 161 0.83 -2.81 17.02
C LEU A 161 0.40 -1.83 18.13
N LYS A 162 1.28 -1.54 19.11
CA LYS A 162 1.00 -0.56 20.17
C LYS A 162 0.93 0.85 19.58
N ASP A 163 1.81 1.19 18.64
CA ASP A 163 1.78 2.49 17.96
C ASP A 163 0.58 2.63 17.02
N LEU A 164 0.07 1.49 16.50
CA LEU A 164 -1.14 1.47 15.68
C LEU A 164 -2.42 1.66 16.50
N LEU A 165 -2.56 0.91 17.60
CA LEU A 165 -3.80 0.86 18.40
C LEU A 165 -3.83 1.87 19.55
N GLY A 166 -2.66 2.31 20.00
CA GLY A 166 -2.53 3.22 21.12
C GLY A 166 -2.77 4.67 20.71
N SER A 167 -3.39 5.43 21.61
CA SER A 167 -3.25 6.89 21.60
C SER A 167 -1.82 7.24 22.01
N ASP A 168 -1.16 8.12 21.26
CA ASP A 168 0.12 8.68 21.69
C ASP A 168 -0.11 9.49 22.98
N PRO A 169 0.43 9.07 24.13
CA PRO A 169 0.21 9.76 25.39
C PRO A 169 0.92 11.12 25.45
N ASN A 170 1.78 11.43 24.48
CA ASN A 170 2.61 12.63 24.45
C ASN A 170 2.14 13.64 23.39
N VAL A 171 0.92 13.51 22.84
CA VAL A 171 0.38 14.50 21.89
C VAL A 171 0.42 15.89 22.53
N THR A 172 1.21 16.77 21.93
CA THR A 172 1.33 18.16 22.36
C THR A 172 0.11 18.97 21.95
N LYS A 173 -0.10 20.12 22.61
CA LYS A 173 -1.20 21.03 22.25
C LYS A 173 -1.03 21.54 20.81
N GLU A 174 0.20 21.81 20.41
CA GLU A 174 0.57 22.24 19.07
C GLU A 174 0.19 21.19 18.02
N GLU A 175 0.47 19.92 18.28
CA GLU A 175 0.07 18.82 17.40
C GLU A 175 -1.45 18.66 17.33
N SER A 176 -2.15 18.76 18.47
CA SER A 176 -3.62 18.73 18.48
C SER A 176 -4.19 19.87 17.62
N MET A 177 -3.68 21.09 17.76
CA MET A 177 -4.13 22.23 16.96
C MET A 177 -3.81 22.07 15.46
N ALA A 178 -2.68 21.45 15.12
CA ALA A 178 -2.33 21.14 13.74
C ALA A 178 -3.29 20.10 13.13
N TRP A 179 -3.68 19.08 13.89
CA TRP A 179 -4.68 18.10 13.48
C TRP A 179 -6.07 18.72 13.30
N ASP A 180 -6.53 19.57 14.23
CA ASP A 180 -7.80 20.29 14.11
C ASP A 180 -7.83 21.16 12.85
N LYS A 181 -6.71 21.86 12.59
CA LYS A 181 -6.55 22.66 11.37
C LYS A 181 -6.62 21.78 10.12
N TYR A 182 -5.93 20.64 10.11
CA TYR A 182 -6.00 19.69 9.00
C TYR A 182 -7.44 19.22 8.75
N LEU A 183 -8.18 18.82 9.78
CA LEU A 183 -9.56 18.35 9.65
C LEU A 183 -10.49 19.42 9.06
N LYS A 184 -10.29 20.69 9.44
CA LYS A 184 -11.03 21.84 8.89
C LYS A 184 -10.63 22.17 7.45
N ASP A 185 -9.34 22.10 7.14
CA ASP A 185 -8.79 22.62 5.90
C ASP A 185 -8.67 21.57 4.78
N ARG A 186 -8.73 20.27 5.09
CA ARG A 186 -8.57 19.18 4.09
C ARG A 186 -9.69 19.08 3.06
N GLY A 187 -10.81 19.78 3.29
CA GLY A 187 -12.01 19.68 2.46
C GLY A 187 -12.87 18.46 2.82
N GLU A 188 -13.88 18.20 2.00
CA GLU A 188 -14.80 17.08 2.21
C GLU A 188 -14.12 15.75 1.89
N MET A 189 -14.19 14.85 2.86
CA MET A 189 -13.65 13.50 2.77
C MET A 189 -14.57 12.53 3.50
N LYS A 190 -14.72 11.33 2.95
CA LYS A 190 -15.42 10.22 3.58
C LYS A 190 -14.49 9.01 3.62
N GLU A 191 -14.19 8.52 4.82
CA GLU A 191 -13.50 7.24 4.97
C GLU A 191 -14.43 6.11 4.50
N ILE A 192 -13.92 5.26 3.60
CA ILE A 192 -14.67 4.14 3.04
C ILE A 192 -14.26 2.84 3.71
N LYS A 193 -12.95 2.58 3.77
CA LYS A 193 -12.40 1.42 4.46
C LYS A 193 -10.98 1.67 4.94
N THR A 194 -10.59 0.93 5.97
CA THR A 194 -9.23 0.93 6.51
C THR A 194 -8.70 -0.49 6.48
N MET A 195 -7.42 -0.66 6.15
CA MET A 195 -6.73 -1.93 6.22
C MET A 195 -5.35 -1.77 6.85
N THR A 196 -4.88 -2.83 7.48
CA THR A 196 -3.55 -2.92 8.07
C THR A 196 -2.84 -4.10 7.46
N ARG A 197 -1.61 -3.90 7.00
CA ARG A 197 -0.81 -4.95 6.37
C ARG A 197 0.64 -4.88 6.82
N LYS A 198 1.31 -6.02 6.77
CA LYS A 198 2.74 -6.14 7.04
C LYS A 198 3.44 -6.76 5.84
N LEU A 199 4.61 -6.24 5.49
CA LEU A 199 5.42 -6.80 4.43
C LEU A 199 5.83 -8.23 4.80
N ALA A 200 5.46 -9.19 3.96
CA ALA A 200 5.90 -10.58 4.06
C ALA A 200 7.24 -10.75 3.34
N LYS A 201 7.36 -10.20 2.12
CA LYS A 201 8.61 -10.20 1.35
C LYS A 201 8.62 -9.11 0.28
N SER A 202 9.82 -8.67 -0.10
CA SER A 202 10.07 -7.72 -1.18
C SER A 202 11.16 -8.25 -2.12
N TRP A 203 11.04 -7.93 -3.41
CA TRP A 203 12.00 -8.24 -4.46
C TRP A 203 12.25 -6.99 -5.30
N ASN A 204 13.52 -6.63 -5.49
CA ASN A 204 13.97 -5.43 -6.20
C ASN A 204 15.31 -5.64 -6.91
#